data_AF-A0A1V5YWE6-F1
#
_entry.id   AF-A0A1V5YWE6-F1
#
_cell.length_a   1.000
_cell.length_b   1.000
_cell.length_c   1.000
_cell.angle_alpha   90.00
_cell.angle_beta   90.00
_cell.angle_gamma   90.00
#
_symmetry.space_group_name_H-M   'P 1'
#
loop_
_entity.id
_entity.type
_entity.pdbx_description
1 polymer ?
#
loop_
_entity_poly.entity_id
_entity_poly.type
_entity_poly.pdbx_seq_one_letter_code
_entity_poly.pdbx_strand_id
1 'polypeptide(L)'
;MQGVHATSDIQGTTPDTSARTIAQMCADNGTAVETVRQAWNRARSSGVVGRPYTQENVPTVEEIQAVAPLRKMTGQAKNKHTAAPKKAALPIERVKAVHGESGVRRNEDEGAHPAPPAVVVAPVVGVESHWKRPLLYLAVGVIGLISWQNIAAVTGHLFESWFNSQLITAVFTFAAPFLAWAGMMRGWGSALVILMVLFEGLCNVTRIYGGLTNFDTPGRMGYPTRFLGLVTDICDSGTLMTAKIIAVVMSALLCGLFFIFIFELKKEEK
;
A
#
# COMPACT_ATOMS: atom_id res chain seq x y z
N MET A 1 -57.27 -39.63 28.22
CA MET A 1 -56.41 -38.93 29.19
C MET A 1 -55.31 -38.24 28.41
N GLN A 2 -55.36 -36.91 28.39
CA GLN A 2 -54.47 -36.02 27.65
C GLN A 2 -53.06 -36.04 28.23
N GLY A 3 -52.07 -35.96 27.35
CA GLY A 3 -50.66 -35.87 27.69
C GLY A 3 -50.21 -34.46 28.07
N VAL A 4 -49.01 -34.37 28.65
CA VAL A 4 -48.24 -33.13 28.76
C VAL A 4 -46.77 -33.47 28.55
N HIS A 5 -46.25 -33.08 27.38
CA HIS A 5 -44.82 -32.93 27.14
C HIS A 5 -44.37 -31.64 27.83
N ALA A 6 -43.41 -31.74 28.75
CA ALA A 6 -42.74 -30.59 29.33
C ALA A 6 -41.57 -30.18 28.41
N THR A 7 -41.80 -29.17 27.58
CA THR A 7 -40.76 -28.45 26.83
C THR A 7 -40.11 -27.45 27.79
N SER A 8 -38.86 -27.70 28.17
CA SER A 8 -38.03 -26.77 28.93
C SER A 8 -37.45 -25.73 27.97
N ASP A 9 -38.12 -24.59 27.85
CA ASP A 9 -37.56 -23.39 27.21
C ASP A 9 -36.44 -22.82 28.10
N ILE A 10 -35.19 -23.06 27.72
CA ILE A 10 -34.05 -22.29 28.24
C ILE A 10 -34.10 -20.94 27.52
N GLN A 11 -34.85 -20.01 28.11
CA GLN A 11 -34.85 -18.60 27.74
C GLN A 11 -33.49 -18.02 28.14
N GLY A 12 -32.55 -18.03 27.18
CA GLY A 12 -31.25 -17.38 27.34
C GLY A 12 -31.47 -15.90 27.63
N THR A 13 -31.29 -15.51 28.89
CA THR A 13 -31.24 -14.11 29.31
C THR A 13 -30.15 -13.42 28.51
N THR A 14 -30.54 -12.62 27.52
CA THR A 14 -29.66 -11.59 26.94
C THR A 14 -29.11 -10.77 28.10
N PRO A 15 -27.79 -10.72 28.31
CA PRO A 15 -27.22 -9.94 29.39
C PRO A 15 -27.67 -8.50 29.22
N ASP A 16 -28.18 -7.91 30.30
CA ASP A 16 -28.60 -6.52 30.33
C ASP A 16 -27.37 -5.62 30.03
N THR A 17 -27.21 -5.23 28.76
CA THR A 17 -26.06 -4.47 28.27
C THR A 17 -26.07 -3.02 28.75
N SER A 18 -27.14 -2.60 29.45
CA SER A 18 -27.44 -1.23 29.83
C SER A 18 -26.51 -0.64 30.90
N ALA A 19 -25.66 -1.44 31.54
CA ALA A 19 -24.77 -0.99 32.61
C ALA A 19 -23.27 -1.16 32.34
N ARG A 20 -22.87 -1.66 31.16
CA ARG A 20 -21.44 -1.92 30.88
C ARG A 20 -20.70 -0.68 30.41
N THR A 21 -19.52 -0.44 30.96
CA THR A 21 -18.63 0.61 30.46
C THR A 21 -17.99 0.22 29.14
N ILE A 22 -17.53 1.20 28.37
CA ILE A 22 -16.79 0.93 27.12
C ILE A 22 -15.56 0.06 27.37
N ALA A 23 -14.85 0.27 28.49
CA ALA A 23 -13.71 -0.58 28.89
C ALA A 23 -14.10 -2.05 29.03
N GLN A 24 -15.20 -2.32 29.75
CA GLN A 24 -15.72 -3.67 29.95
C GLN A 24 -16.15 -4.30 28.63
N MET A 25 -16.86 -3.55 27.77
CA MET A 25 -17.25 -4.04 26.45
C MET A 25 -16.04 -4.41 25.58
N CYS A 26 -14.96 -3.62 25.64
CA CYS A 26 -13.71 -3.91 24.93
C CYS A 26 -13.03 -5.18 25.45
N ALA A 27 -12.95 -5.33 26.78
CA ALA A 27 -12.35 -6.50 27.43
C ALA A 27 -13.12 -7.78 27.11
N ASP A 28 -14.45 -7.75 27.22
CA ASP A 28 -15.33 -8.91 26.96
C ASP A 28 -15.24 -9.40 25.51
N ASN A 29 -15.03 -8.48 24.56
CA ASN A 29 -15.06 -8.77 23.12
C ASN A 29 -13.66 -8.80 22.49
N GLY A 30 -12.58 -8.73 23.28
CA GLY A 30 -11.20 -8.72 22.78
C GLY A 30 -10.91 -7.58 21.80
N THR A 31 -11.65 -6.47 21.88
CA THR A 31 -11.49 -5.34 20.96
C THR A 31 -10.58 -4.28 21.57
N ALA A 32 -9.62 -3.79 20.79
CA ALA A 32 -8.74 -2.73 21.25
C ALA A 32 -9.53 -1.45 21.57
N VAL A 33 -9.32 -0.92 22.77
CA VAL A 33 -9.93 0.33 23.28
C VAL A 33 -9.71 1.49 22.30
N GLU A 34 -8.54 1.52 21.65
CA GLU A 34 -8.18 2.52 20.65
C GLU A 34 -9.11 2.53 19.44
N THR A 35 -9.53 1.35 18.99
CA THR A 35 -10.48 1.20 17.87
C THR A 35 -11.83 1.83 18.21
N VAL A 36 -12.27 1.67 19.46
CA VAL A 36 -13.52 2.29 19.95
C VAL A 36 -13.35 3.79 20.11
N ARG A 37 -12.23 4.26 20.67
CA ARG A 37 -11.91 5.70 20.80
C ARG A 37 -11.95 6.42 19.45
N GLN A 38 -11.31 5.85 18.43
CA GLN A 38 -11.31 6.43 17.09
C GLN A 38 -12.70 6.44 16.45
N ALA A 39 -13.49 5.39 16.62
CA ALA A 39 -14.88 5.36 16.14
C ALA A 39 -15.77 6.38 16.87
N TRP A 40 -15.57 6.56 18.18
CA TRP A 40 -16.26 7.56 18.99
C TRP A 40 -15.95 8.99 18.56
N ASN A 41 -14.66 9.31 18.37
CA ASN A 41 -14.25 10.64 17.91
C ASN A 41 -14.81 10.98 16.53
N ARG A 42 -14.94 9.98 15.65
CA ARG A 42 -15.62 10.14 14.35
C ARG A 42 -17.10 10.45 14.53
N ALA A 43 -17.82 9.66 15.34
CA ALA A 43 -19.24 9.89 15.61
C ALA A 43 -19.50 11.26 16.29
N ARG A 44 -18.55 11.73 17.11
CA ARG A 44 -18.57 13.07 17.69
C ARG A 44 -18.38 14.17 16.65
N SER A 45 -17.39 14.01 15.75
CA SER A 45 -17.14 15.00 14.69
C SER A 45 -18.33 15.16 13.72
N SER A 46 -19.13 14.11 13.55
CA SER A 46 -20.38 14.14 12.77
C SER A 46 -21.59 14.65 13.56
N GLY A 47 -21.43 15.07 14.82
CA GLY A 47 -22.53 15.56 15.66
C GLY A 47 -23.49 14.47 16.18
N VAL A 48 -23.17 13.20 15.98
CA VAL A 48 -24.02 12.07 16.39
C VAL A 48 -23.81 11.73 17.87
N VAL A 49 -22.62 11.99 18.41
CA VAL A 49 -22.30 11.81 19.83
C VAL A 49 -21.87 13.15 20.42
N GLY A 50 -22.56 13.63 21.44
CA GLY A 50 -22.29 14.95 22.03
C GLY A 50 -21.10 14.98 22.99
N ARG A 51 -20.83 13.87 23.70
CA ARG A 51 -19.86 13.84 24.81
C ARG A 51 -18.48 13.30 24.42
N PRO A 52 -17.40 13.74 25.10
CA PRO A 52 -16.06 13.22 24.86
C PRO A 52 -15.96 11.73 25.21
N TYR A 53 -15.05 11.05 24.52
CA TYR A 53 -14.73 9.66 24.80
C TYR A 53 -14.07 9.51 26.18
N THR A 54 -14.62 8.66 27.03
CA THR A 54 -13.93 8.13 28.21
C THR A 54 -14.20 6.62 28.29
N GLN A 55 -13.24 5.87 28.82
CA GLN A 55 -13.37 4.41 28.93
C GLN A 55 -14.44 3.97 29.95
N GLU A 56 -14.71 4.85 30.93
CA GLU A 56 -15.66 4.65 32.01
C GLU A 56 -17.10 5.00 31.61
N ASN A 57 -17.32 5.62 30.45
CA ASN A 57 -18.67 5.93 29.98
C ASN A 57 -19.46 4.64 29.76
N VAL A 58 -20.70 4.63 30.26
CA VAL A 58 -21.73 3.68 29.85
C VAL A 58 -22.42 4.25 28.60
N PRO A 59 -22.23 3.65 27.41
CA PRO A 59 -22.75 4.22 26.18
C PRO A 59 -24.27 4.04 26.08
N THR A 60 -24.98 5.07 25.61
CA THR A 60 -26.42 4.97 25.37
C THR A 60 -26.71 4.07 24.16
N VAL A 61 -27.95 3.61 24.00
CA VAL A 61 -28.34 2.78 22.84
C VAL A 61 -28.07 3.50 21.52
N GLU A 62 -28.28 4.81 21.47
CA GLU A 62 -28.01 5.66 20.30
C GLU A 62 -26.50 5.71 20.00
N GLU A 63 -25.67 5.90 21.03
CA GLU A 63 -24.21 5.91 20.90
C GLU A 63 -23.67 4.54 20.46
N ILE A 64 -24.25 3.45 20.97
CA ILE A 64 -23.91 2.07 20.55
C ILE A 64 -24.22 1.88 19.06
N GLN A 65 -25.36 2.40 18.58
CA GLN A 65 -25.73 2.31 17.16
C GLN A 65 -24.84 3.17 16.26
N ALA A 66 -24.42 4.33 16.75
CA ALA A 66 -23.55 5.27 16.05
C ALA A 66 -22.10 4.77 15.95
N VAL A 67 -21.62 4.08 16.98
CA VAL A 67 -20.22 3.62 17.08
C VAL A 67 -20.12 2.17 16.61
N ALA A 68 -19.72 1.99 15.34
CA ALA A 68 -19.74 0.68 14.67
C ALA A 68 -19.08 -0.49 15.45
N PRO A 69 -17.93 -0.30 16.15
CA PRO A 69 -17.38 -1.33 17.03
C PRO A 69 -18.33 -1.73 18.17
N LEU A 70 -18.96 -0.77 18.86
CA LEU A 70 -19.92 -1.04 19.95
C LEU A 70 -21.17 -1.76 19.42
N ARG A 71 -21.66 -1.40 18.23
CA ARG A 71 -22.78 -2.11 17.59
C ARG A 71 -22.48 -3.59 17.32
N LYS A 72 -21.22 -3.92 16.98
CA LYS A 72 -20.79 -5.31 16.80
C LYS A 72 -20.71 -6.06 18.13
N MET A 73 -20.17 -5.41 19.18
CA MET A 73 -20.06 -5.98 20.53
C MET A 73 -21.40 -6.27 21.20
N THR A 74 -22.45 -5.53 20.85
CA THR A 74 -23.80 -5.71 21.41
C THR A 74 -24.66 -6.70 20.64
N GLY A 75 -24.13 -7.36 19.60
CA GLY A 75 -24.89 -8.31 18.79
C GLY A 75 -26.03 -7.67 17.97
N GLN A 76 -26.14 -6.34 17.94
CA GLN A 76 -27.16 -5.61 17.18
C GLN A 76 -26.86 -5.53 15.67
N ALA A 77 -25.80 -6.19 15.20
CA ALA A 77 -25.59 -6.43 13.78
C ALA A 77 -26.61 -7.47 13.26
N LYS A 78 -27.88 -7.07 13.12
CA LYS A 78 -28.92 -7.93 12.56
C LYS A 78 -28.53 -8.37 11.14
N ASN A 79 -28.52 -9.69 10.97
CA ASN A 79 -28.33 -10.45 9.74
C ASN A 79 -29.10 -9.86 8.56
N LYS A 80 -28.38 -9.33 7.57
CA LYS A 80 -28.88 -9.22 6.19
C LYS A 80 -28.30 -10.40 5.41
N HIS A 81 -28.81 -11.60 5.67
CA HIS A 81 -28.58 -12.76 4.82
C HIS A 81 -29.35 -12.57 3.51
N THR A 82 -28.68 -12.07 2.46
CA THR A 82 -29.08 -12.39 1.10
C THR A 82 -28.36 -13.67 0.71
N ALA A 83 -29.13 -14.73 0.48
CA ALA A 83 -28.63 -16.03 0.05
C ALA A 83 -27.82 -15.91 -1.26
N ALA A 84 -26.59 -16.45 -1.25
CA ALA A 84 -25.83 -16.72 -2.47
C ALA A 84 -26.03 -18.21 -2.84
N PRO A 85 -26.32 -18.54 -4.11
CA PRO A 85 -26.48 -19.93 -4.52
C PRO A 85 -25.13 -20.65 -4.66
N LYS A 86 -25.19 -21.96 -4.39
CA LYS A 86 -24.13 -22.97 -4.44
C LYS A 86 -23.37 -23.01 -5.78
N LYS A 87 -22.03 -23.08 -5.63
CA LYS A 87 -21.02 -23.87 -6.36
C LYS A 87 -21.42 -24.50 -7.72
N ALA A 88 -20.65 -24.16 -8.76
CA ALA A 88 -20.20 -25.11 -9.77
C ALA A 88 -18.67 -25.18 -9.71
N ALA A 89 -18.14 -26.35 -9.40
CA ALA A 89 -16.72 -26.66 -9.44
C ALA A 89 -16.35 -27.07 -10.86
N LEU A 90 -15.21 -26.59 -11.37
CA LEU A 90 -14.54 -27.13 -12.55
C LEU A 90 -13.05 -27.32 -12.25
N PRO A 91 -12.40 -28.29 -12.92
CA PRO A 91 -11.29 -29.05 -12.39
C PRO A 91 -9.92 -28.39 -12.62
N ILE A 92 -9.01 -28.78 -11.74
CA ILE A 92 -7.59 -28.47 -11.74
C ILE A 92 -6.91 -29.20 -12.90
N GLU A 93 -6.35 -28.45 -13.85
CA GLU A 93 -5.44 -29.01 -14.86
C GLU A 93 -3.99 -28.90 -14.36
N ARG A 94 -3.34 -30.05 -14.30
CA ARG A 94 -1.98 -30.27 -13.78
C ARG A 94 -1.09 -30.61 -14.97
N VAL A 95 -0.16 -29.75 -15.36
CA VAL A 95 0.85 -30.10 -16.37
C VAL A 95 2.27 -29.68 -15.97
N LYS A 96 3.02 -30.74 -15.62
CA LYS A 96 4.44 -31.06 -15.85
C LYS A 96 5.52 -29.98 -15.68
N ALA A 97 6.35 -30.22 -14.67
CA ALA A 97 7.76 -29.91 -14.67
C ALA A 97 8.50 -30.64 -15.80
N VAL A 98 9.39 -29.93 -16.50
CA VAL A 98 10.44 -30.53 -17.35
C VAL A 98 11.79 -30.24 -16.71
N HIS A 99 12.38 -31.33 -16.27
CA HIS A 99 13.75 -31.54 -15.85
C HIS A 99 14.60 -31.79 -17.10
N GLY A 100 15.83 -31.25 -17.17
CA GLY A 100 16.74 -31.51 -18.29
C GLY A 100 18.13 -30.89 -18.13
N GLU A 101 19.04 -31.68 -17.55
CA GLU A 101 20.49 -31.83 -17.84
C GLU A 101 21.40 -30.59 -17.93
N SER A 102 22.35 -30.39 -17.01
CA SER A 102 23.63 -31.14 -16.85
C SER A 102 24.50 -31.11 -18.11
N GLY A 103 25.56 -30.29 -18.06
CA GLY A 103 26.56 -30.18 -19.12
C GLY A 103 27.86 -29.61 -18.59
N VAL A 104 28.55 -30.39 -17.76
CA VAL A 104 29.97 -30.19 -17.43
C VAL A 104 30.79 -30.44 -18.69
N ARG A 105 31.59 -29.47 -19.14
CA ARG A 105 32.79 -29.72 -19.95
C ARG A 105 33.92 -28.82 -19.50
N ARG A 106 34.81 -29.44 -18.71
CA ARG A 106 36.20 -29.06 -18.53
C ARG A 106 36.96 -29.58 -19.74
N ASN A 107 37.82 -28.76 -20.34
CA ASN A 107 39.00 -29.19 -21.08
C ASN A 107 40.00 -28.03 -21.03
N GLU A 108 40.98 -28.19 -20.14
CA GLU A 108 42.32 -27.63 -20.30
C GLU A 108 43.03 -28.55 -21.30
N ASP A 109 43.60 -28.01 -22.38
CA ASP A 109 44.82 -28.56 -22.94
C ASP A 109 45.53 -27.52 -23.82
N GLU A 110 46.82 -27.38 -23.52
CA GLU A 110 47.79 -26.51 -24.15
C GLU A 110 48.16 -27.03 -25.55
N GLY A 111 48.30 -26.11 -26.52
CA GLY A 111 48.79 -26.44 -27.85
C GLY A 111 49.12 -25.18 -28.63
N ALA A 112 50.41 -24.86 -28.69
CA ALA A 112 50.96 -23.72 -29.40
C ALA A 112 50.61 -23.74 -30.90
N HIS A 113 49.91 -22.70 -31.37
CA HIS A 113 49.84 -22.36 -32.80
C HIS A 113 49.89 -20.84 -33.00
N PRO A 114 50.41 -20.39 -34.16
CA PRO A 114 51.12 -19.13 -34.29
C PRO A 114 50.19 -17.92 -34.28
N ALA A 115 50.73 -16.79 -33.85
CA ALA A 115 50.06 -15.50 -33.75
C ALA A 115 49.20 -15.21 -35.00
N PRO A 116 47.87 -15.07 -34.85
CA PRO A 116 47.06 -14.55 -35.94
C PRO A 116 47.48 -13.10 -36.22
N PRO A 117 47.52 -12.67 -37.50
CA PRO A 117 47.88 -11.32 -37.87
C PRO A 117 46.98 -10.33 -37.12
N ALA A 118 47.58 -9.24 -36.63
CA ALA A 118 46.88 -8.17 -35.94
C ALA A 118 45.69 -7.70 -36.79
N VAL A 119 44.51 -8.24 -36.48
CA VAL A 119 43.26 -7.69 -36.96
C VAL A 119 43.13 -6.36 -36.25
N VAL A 120 43.45 -5.29 -36.99
CA VAL A 120 43.05 -3.94 -36.63
C VAL A 120 41.53 -3.96 -36.64
N VAL A 121 40.95 -4.30 -35.48
CA VAL A 121 39.54 -4.10 -35.20
C VAL A 121 39.36 -2.60 -35.25
N ALA A 122 38.93 -2.10 -36.41
CA ALA A 122 38.44 -0.74 -36.54
C ALA A 122 37.43 -0.53 -35.40
N PRO A 123 37.49 0.59 -34.66
CA PRO A 123 36.52 0.83 -33.61
C PRO A 123 35.14 0.70 -34.26
N VAL A 124 34.35 -0.24 -33.75
CA VAL A 124 32.91 -0.25 -34.01
C VAL A 124 32.45 1.11 -33.51
N VAL A 125 32.30 2.06 -34.44
CA VAL A 125 31.73 3.37 -34.16
C VAL A 125 30.32 3.04 -33.73
N GLY A 126 30.15 2.90 -32.41
CA GLY A 126 28.86 2.76 -31.79
C GLY A 126 28.05 3.92 -32.30
N VAL A 127 27.00 3.63 -33.06
CA VAL A 127 25.97 4.60 -33.36
C VAL A 127 25.32 4.89 -32.00
N GLU A 128 25.91 5.81 -31.25
CA GLU A 128 25.31 6.36 -30.05
C GLU A 128 24.01 7.00 -30.50
N SER A 129 22.93 6.28 -30.21
CA SER A 129 21.59 6.71 -30.55
C SER A 129 21.29 7.98 -29.76
N HIS A 130 21.40 9.12 -30.43
CA HIS A 130 20.99 10.44 -29.96
C HIS A 130 19.54 10.49 -29.44
N TRP A 131 18.75 9.44 -29.68
CA TRP A 131 17.39 9.25 -29.14
C TRP A 131 17.35 8.71 -27.70
N LYS A 132 18.44 8.12 -27.18
CA LYS A 132 18.45 7.55 -25.82
C LYS A 132 18.23 8.62 -24.75
N ARG A 133 18.96 9.73 -24.82
CA ARG A 133 18.85 10.83 -23.85
C ARG A 133 17.44 11.45 -23.76
N PRO A 134 16.78 11.88 -24.85
CA PRO A 134 15.43 12.43 -24.75
C PRO A 134 14.42 11.38 -24.27
N LEU A 135 14.59 10.10 -24.63
CA LEU A 135 13.74 9.01 -24.11
C LEU A 135 13.91 8.82 -22.59
N LEU A 136 15.14 8.92 -22.08
CA LEU A 136 15.41 8.85 -20.64
C LEU A 136 14.79 10.04 -19.89
N TYR A 137 14.90 11.27 -20.41
CA TYR A 137 14.23 12.44 -19.83
C TYR A 137 12.70 12.29 -19.85
N LEU A 138 12.14 11.76 -20.95
CA LEU A 138 10.72 11.46 -21.04
C LEU A 138 10.32 10.42 -19.98
N ALA A 139 11.08 9.34 -19.81
CA ALA A 139 10.80 8.30 -18.82
C ALA A 139 10.83 8.85 -17.39
N VAL A 140 11.85 9.64 -17.04
CA VAL A 140 11.95 10.34 -15.75
C VAL A 140 10.75 11.28 -15.56
N GLY A 141 10.41 12.06 -16.59
CA GLY A 141 9.26 12.96 -16.55
C GLY A 141 7.93 12.23 -16.34
N VAL A 142 7.69 11.13 -17.05
CA VAL A 142 6.47 10.31 -16.90
C VAL A 142 6.37 9.73 -15.49
N ILE A 143 7.46 9.17 -14.96
CA ILE A 143 7.46 8.61 -13.59
C ILE A 143 7.20 9.72 -12.56
N GLY A 144 7.86 10.86 -12.70
CA GLY A 144 7.62 12.02 -11.83
C GLY A 144 6.18 12.51 -11.89
N LEU A 145 5.57 12.51 -13.08
CA LEU A 145 4.15 12.86 -13.25
C LEU A 145 3.19 11.82 -12.65
N ILE A 146 3.54 10.53 -12.67
CA ILE A 146 2.77 9.48 -11.99
C ILE A 146 2.80 9.71 -10.47
N SER A 147 3.96 10.05 -9.92
CA SER A 147 4.13 10.37 -8.50
C SER A 147 3.57 11.75 -8.11
N TRP A 148 3.29 12.63 -9.07
CA TRP A 148 2.81 14.00 -8.82
C TRP A 148 1.61 14.03 -7.88
N GLN A 149 0.60 13.22 -8.18
CA GLN A 149 -0.62 13.19 -7.37
C GLN A 149 -0.33 12.75 -5.93
N ASN A 150 0.67 11.88 -5.74
CA ASN A 150 1.05 11.37 -4.42
C ASN A 150 1.87 12.37 -3.61
N ILE A 151 2.71 13.17 -4.26
CA ILE A 151 3.47 14.24 -3.60
C ILE A 151 2.55 15.42 -3.27
N ALA A 152 1.71 15.85 -4.20
CA ALA A 152 0.78 16.96 -4.01
C ALA A 152 -0.20 16.67 -2.86
N ALA A 153 -0.81 15.50 -2.92
CA ALA A 153 -1.49 14.87 -1.81
C ALA A 153 -0.86 15.09 -0.42
N VAL A 154 0.39 14.63 -0.24
CA VAL A 154 1.06 14.61 1.06
C VAL A 154 1.49 16.00 1.48
N THR A 155 1.99 16.80 0.55
CA THR A 155 2.34 18.20 0.81
C THR A 155 1.11 19.05 1.12
N GLY A 156 -0.05 18.72 0.55
CA GLY A 156 -1.33 19.36 0.87
C GLY A 156 -1.72 19.18 2.33
N HIS A 157 -1.44 18.00 2.91
CA HIS A 157 -1.63 17.77 4.34
C HIS A 157 -0.60 18.50 5.22
N LEU A 158 0.57 18.83 4.71
CA LEU A 158 1.63 19.52 5.46
C LEU A 158 1.46 21.04 5.48
N PHE A 159 1.04 21.63 4.35
CA PHE A 159 1.03 23.08 4.17
C PHE A 159 -0.37 23.70 4.17
N GLU A 160 -1.43 22.89 4.28
CA GLU A 160 -2.86 23.28 4.31
C GLU A 160 -3.34 24.15 3.14
N SER A 161 -2.46 24.46 2.18
CA SER A 161 -2.72 25.28 1.00
C SER A 161 -2.50 24.45 -0.25
N TRP A 162 -3.56 24.35 -1.07
CA TRP A 162 -3.52 23.63 -2.33
C TRP A 162 -2.47 24.20 -3.28
N PHE A 163 -2.37 25.53 -3.38
CA PHE A 163 -1.42 26.18 -4.27
C PHE A 163 0.04 25.91 -3.86
N ASN A 164 0.36 26.04 -2.58
CA ASN A 164 1.71 25.79 -2.06
C ASN A 164 2.12 24.32 -2.27
N SER A 165 1.18 23.40 -2.07
CA SER A 165 1.39 21.98 -2.32
C SER A 165 1.73 21.68 -3.78
N GLN A 166 0.99 22.25 -4.74
CA GLN A 166 1.29 22.06 -6.17
C GLN A 166 2.66 22.66 -6.54
N LEU A 167 2.98 23.85 -6.02
CA LEU A 167 4.26 24.51 -6.29
C LEU A 167 5.44 23.69 -5.76
N ILE A 168 5.35 23.22 -4.52
CA ILE A 168 6.38 22.38 -3.91
C ILE A 168 6.51 21.07 -4.68
N THR A 169 5.40 20.45 -5.06
CA THR A 169 5.39 19.23 -5.89
C THR A 169 6.08 19.46 -7.23
N ALA A 170 5.83 20.60 -7.89
CA ALA A 170 6.52 20.98 -9.13
C ALA A 170 8.02 21.06 -8.92
N VAL A 171 8.46 21.75 -7.86
CA VAL A 171 9.88 21.87 -7.53
C VAL A 171 10.51 20.49 -7.30
N PHE A 172 9.88 19.62 -6.50
CA PHE A 172 10.41 18.28 -6.25
C PHE A 172 10.41 17.38 -7.49
N THR A 173 9.40 17.48 -8.35
CA THR A 173 9.30 16.63 -9.55
C THR A 173 10.31 17.04 -10.62
N PHE A 174 10.51 18.35 -10.82
CA PHE A 174 11.35 18.87 -11.89
C PHE A 174 12.81 19.11 -11.47
N ALA A 175 13.14 19.22 -10.19
CA ALA A 175 14.52 19.51 -9.80
C ALA A 175 15.49 18.37 -10.10
N ALA A 176 15.11 17.10 -10.01
CA ALA A 176 15.98 15.99 -10.39
C ALA A 176 16.35 15.96 -11.89
N PRO A 177 15.40 16.01 -12.84
CA PRO A 177 15.74 16.11 -14.26
C PRO A 177 16.43 17.43 -14.60
N PHE A 178 16.12 18.53 -13.90
CA PHE A 178 16.81 19.81 -14.09
C PHE A 178 18.28 19.75 -13.64
N LEU A 179 18.56 19.17 -12.47
CA LEU A 179 19.92 18.96 -11.97
C LEU A 179 20.72 18.02 -12.87
N ALA A 180 20.07 17.00 -13.42
CA ALA A 180 20.63 16.11 -14.42
C ALA A 180 20.98 16.89 -15.70
N TRP A 181 20.04 17.67 -16.22
CA TRP A 181 20.25 18.47 -17.42
C TRP A 181 21.32 19.55 -17.27
N ALA A 182 21.43 20.15 -16.08
CA ALA A 182 22.43 21.15 -15.76
C ALA A 182 23.84 20.57 -15.52
N GLY A 183 24.03 19.24 -15.57
CA GLY A 183 25.31 18.60 -15.25
C GLY A 183 25.74 18.72 -13.79
N MET A 184 24.81 19.04 -12.88
CA MET A 184 25.08 19.30 -11.46
C MET A 184 25.05 18.03 -10.60
N MET A 185 25.06 16.84 -11.22
CA MET A 185 24.92 15.53 -10.56
C MET A 185 26.19 15.02 -9.83
N ARG A 186 27.15 15.91 -9.55
CA ARG A 186 28.41 15.59 -8.86
C ARG A 186 28.41 16.15 -7.43
N GLY A 187 28.90 15.37 -6.47
CA GLY A 187 28.93 15.77 -5.07
C GLY A 187 27.53 15.99 -4.49
N TRP A 188 27.28 17.19 -3.98
CA TRP A 188 26.03 17.57 -3.31
C TRP A 188 24.77 17.42 -4.18
N GLY A 189 24.86 17.65 -5.50
CA GLY A 189 23.69 17.49 -6.37
C GLY A 189 23.21 16.03 -6.44
N SER A 190 24.13 15.05 -6.44
CA SER A 190 23.75 13.64 -6.36
C SER A 190 23.07 13.30 -5.03
N ALA A 191 23.54 13.88 -3.92
CA ALA A 191 22.95 13.67 -2.60
C ALA A 191 21.54 14.26 -2.52
N LEU A 192 21.33 15.46 -3.09
CA LEU A 192 20.01 16.09 -3.18
C LEU A 192 19.05 15.23 -4.00
N VAL A 193 19.47 14.73 -5.16
CA VAL A 193 18.63 13.84 -5.97
C VAL A 193 18.25 12.58 -5.18
N ILE A 194 19.19 11.93 -4.50
CA ILE A 194 18.90 10.77 -3.64
C ILE A 194 17.85 11.13 -2.57
N LEU A 195 18.03 12.26 -1.89
CA LEU A 195 17.09 12.72 -0.86
C LEU A 195 15.69 12.97 -1.43
N MET A 196 15.60 13.52 -2.64
CA MET A 196 14.34 13.74 -3.34
C MET A 196 13.66 12.42 -3.71
N VAL A 197 14.41 11.44 -4.23
CA VAL A 197 13.86 10.10 -4.53
C VAL A 197 13.35 9.40 -3.26
N LEU A 198 14.05 9.56 -2.14
CA LEU A 198 13.60 9.03 -0.85
C LEU A 198 12.33 9.72 -0.36
N PHE A 199 12.24 11.05 -0.49
CA PHE A 199 11.04 11.80 -0.15
C PHE A 199 9.84 11.40 -1.02
N GLU A 200 10.05 11.27 -2.34
CA GLU A 200 9.04 10.77 -3.27
C GLU A 200 8.60 9.34 -2.90
N GLY A 201 9.55 8.49 -2.47
CA GLY A 201 9.24 7.17 -1.93
C GLY A 201 8.32 7.25 -0.71
N LEU A 202 8.63 8.09 0.27
CA LEU A 202 7.76 8.28 1.43
C LEU A 202 6.35 8.77 1.04
N CYS A 203 6.25 9.68 0.08
CA CYS A 203 4.96 10.13 -0.46
C CYS A 203 4.18 8.98 -1.15
N ASN A 204 4.87 8.16 -1.94
CA ASN A 204 4.28 7.00 -2.59
C ASN A 204 3.83 5.94 -1.58
N VAL A 205 4.64 5.62 -0.56
CA VAL A 205 4.25 4.71 0.52
C VAL A 205 2.99 5.21 1.23
N THR A 206 2.99 6.46 1.68
CA THR A 206 1.85 7.02 2.43
C THR A 206 0.57 7.00 1.61
N ARG A 207 0.63 7.34 0.32
CA ARG A 207 -0.55 7.35 -0.53
C ARG A 207 -1.04 5.99 -0.99
N ILE A 208 -0.13 5.07 -1.31
CA ILE A 208 -0.53 3.69 -1.61
C ILE A 208 -1.15 3.05 -0.37
N TYR A 209 -0.53 3.24 0.80
CA TYR A 209 -1.08 2.74 2.06
C TYR A 209 -2.47 3.33 2.35
N GLY A 210 -2.60 4.66 2.31
CA GLY A 210 -3.87 5.37 2.55
C GLY A 210 -4.97 4.98 1.56
N GLY A 211 -4.62 4.77 0.29
CA GLY A 211 -5.53 4.27 -0.74
C GLY A 211 -5.98 2.82 -0.50
N LEU A 212 -5.06 1.93 -0.11
CA LEU A 212 -5.37 0.52 0.15
C LEU A 212 -6.29 0.34 1.37
N THR A 213 -6.13 1.17 2.40
CA THR A 213 -6.92 1.15 3.65
C THR A 213 -8.12 2.11 3.62
N ASN A 214 -8.30 2.87 2.54
CA ASN A 214 -9.28 3.94 2.38
C ASN A 214 -9.25 5.01 3.49
N PHE A 215 -8.10 5.26 4.12
CA PHE A 215 -8.00 6.35 5.12
C PHE A 215 -8.25 7.73 4.51
N ASP A 216 -7.97 7.89 3.22
CA ASP A 216 -8.13 9.17 2.52
C ASP A 216 -9.54 9.37 1.95
N THR A 217 -10.44 8.38 2.07
CA THR A 217 -11.80 8.46 1.53
C THR A 217 -12.83 8.80 2.62
N PRO A 218 -13.46 9.99 2.59
CA PRO A 218 -14.53 10.34 3.51
C PRO A 218 -15.65 9.30 3.50
N GLY A 219 -16.09 8.86 4.68
CA GLY A 219 -17.17 7.86 4.82
C GLY A 219 -16.74 6.39 4.64
N ARG A 220 -15.48 6.09 4.28
CA ARG A 220 -14.95 4.71 4.19
C ARG A 220 -13.65 4.48 4.97
N MET A 221 -13.28 5.42 5.84
CA MET A 221 -12.02 5.38 6.59
C MET A 221 -11.83 4.09 7.39
N GLY A 222 -10.84 3.30 6.97
CA GLY A 222 -10.44 2.06 7.63
C GLY A 222 -11.11 0.80 7.09
N TYR A 223 -11.96 0.90 6.05
CA TYR A 223 -12.42 -0.27 5.31
C TYR A 223 -11.46 -0.58 4.17
N PRO A 224 -10.81 -1.76 4.13
CA PRO A 224 -9.86 -2.07 3.08
C PRO A 224 -10.51 -2.11 1.70
N THR A 225 -9.71 -1.81 0.67
CA THR A 225 -10.13 -2.04 -0.71
C THR A 225 -10.40 -3.53 -0.96
N ARG A 226 -11.25 -3.84 -1.96
CA ARG A 226 -11.48 -5.24 -2.37
C ARG A 226 -10.19 -5.94 -2.78
N PHE A 227 -9.30 -5.21 -3.44
CA PHE A 227 -7.97 -5.72 -3.80
C PHE A 227 -7.18 -6.12 -2.57
N LEU A 228 -7.07 -5.23 -1.57
CA LEU A 228 -6.38 -5.55 -0.33
C LEU A 228 -7.01 -6.75 0.38
N GLY A 229 -8.35 -6.82 0.43
CA GLY A 229 -9.07 -7.97 0.99
C GLY A 229 -8.73 -9.30 0.31
N LEU A 230 -8.63 -9.31 -1.03
CA LEU A 230 -8.24 -10.51 -1.76
C LEU A 230 -6.79 -10.92 -1.47
N VAL A 231 -5.87 -9.95 -1.40
CA VAL A 231 -4.46 -10.26 -1.09
C VAL A 231 -4.32 -10.77 0.35
N THR A 232 -5.09 -10.21 1.30
CA THR A 232 -5.07 -10.69 2.68
C THR A 232 -5.62 -12.11 2.80
N ASP A 233 -6.66 -12.45 2.04
CA ASP A 233 -7.25 -13.79 2.01
C ASP A 233 -6.28 -14.82 1.38
N ILE A 234 -5.57 -14.43 0.31
CA ILE A 234 -4.57 -15.29 -0.34
C ILE A 234 -3.36 -15.54 0.56
N CYS A 235 -2.91 -14.50 1.27
CA CYS A 235 -1.71 -14.56 2.11
C CYS A 235 -1.97 -14.94 3.57
N ASP A 236 -3.23 -15.23 3.95
CA ASP A 236 -3.68 -15.48 5.31
C ASP A 236 -3.09 -14.47 6.33
N SER A 237 -3.24 -13.18 6.02
CA SER A 237 -2.52 -12.10 6.71
C SER A 237 -3.43 -10.94 7.13
N GLY A 238 -2.99 -10.17 8.13
CA GLY A 238 -3.73 -9.02 8.63
C GLY A 238 -3.69 -7.81 7.68
N THR A 239 -4.86 -7.23 7.40
CA THR A 239 -5.06 -6.10 6.47
C THR A 239 -4.05 -4.95 6.57
N LEU A 240 -3.78 -4.48 7.79
CA LEU A 240 -2.88 -3.34 7.99
C LEU A 240 -1.42 -3.70 7.66
N MET A 241 -0.97 -4.89 8.01
CA MET A 241 0.41 -5.31 7.73
C MET A 241 0.60 -5.57 6.24
N THR A 242 -0.37 -6.24 5.61
CA THR A 242 -0.36 -6.50 4.16
C THR A 242 -0.35 -5.19 3.37
N ALA A 243 -1.17 -4.20 3.77
CA ALA A 243 -1.17 -2.89 3.15
C ALA A 243 0.19 -2.18 3.27
N LYS A 244 0.84 -2.24 4.44
CA LYS A 244 2.17 -1.66 4.66
C LYS A 244 3.21 -2.30 3.76
N ILE A 245 3.25 -3.63 3.70
CA ILE A 245 4.21 -4.36 2.85
C ILE A 245 4.00 -3.98 1.38
N ILE A 246 2.76 -4.03 0.89
CA ILE A 246 2.46 -3.68 -0.51
C ILE A 246 2.89 -2.24 -0.81
N ALA A 247 2.56 -1.29 0.08
CA ALA A 247 2.93 0.11 -0.11
C ALA A 247 4.45 0.33 -0.16
N VAL A 248 5.20 -0.31 0.74
CA VAL A 248 6.67 -0.23 0.76
C VAL A 248 7.27 -0.86 -0.48
N VAL A 249 6.82 -2.05 -0.88
CA VAL A 249 7.34 -2.75 -2.06
C VAL A 249 7.05 -1.97 -3.34
N MET A 250 5.81 -1.52 -3.54
CA MET A 250 5.44 -0.74 -4.72
C MET A 250 6.20 0.59 -4.80
N SER A 251 6.35 1.27 -3.66
CA SER A 251 7.15 2.49 -3.61
C SER A 251 8.63 2.23 -3.91
N ALA A 252 9.21 1.14 -3.38
CA ALA A 252 10.60 0.80 -3.65
C ALA A 252 10.84 0.50 -5.14
N LEU A 253 9.88 -0.15 -5.81
CA LEU A 253 9.94 -0.38 -7.26
C LEU A 253 9.90 0.93 -8.05
N LEU A 254 9.01 1.87 -7.69
CA LEU A 254 8.95 3.19 -8.32
C LEU A 254 10.25 3.99 -8.12
N CYS A 255 10.74 4.06 -6.88
CA CYS A 255 12.01 4.72 -6.56
C CYS A 255 13.19 4.06 -7.31
N GLY A 256 13.22 2.73 -7.36
CA GLY A 256 14.25 1.97 -8.06
C GLY A 256 14.28 2.26 -9.56
N LEU A 257 13.10 2.27 -10.21
CA LEU A 257 12.99 2.63 -11.62
C LEU A 257 13.46 4.07 -11.87
N PHE A 258 13.00 5.03 -11.06
CA PHE A 258 13.40 6.42 -11.18
C PHE A 258 14.91 6.61 -10.99
N PHE A 259 15.48 5.93 -9.99
CA PHE A 259 16.92 5.93 -9.72
C PHE A 259 17.73 5.34 -10.88
N ILE A 260 17.30 4.22 -11.45
CA ILE A 260 17.95 3.60 -12.62
C ILE A 260 18.00 4.59 -13.78
N PHE A 261 16.88 5.24 -14.13
CA PHE A 261 16.85 6.19 -15.25
C PHE A 261 17.72 7.42 -15.01
N ILE A 262 17.76 7.94 -13.78
CA ILE A 262 18.65 9.05 -13.40
C ILE A 262 20.12 8.65 -13.50
N PHE A 263 20.48 7.44 -13.08
CA PHE A 263 21.86 6.96 -13.18
C PHE A 263 22.28 6.71 -14.63
N GLU A 264 21.39 6.22 -15.48
CA GLU A 264 21.65 6.11 -16.91
C GLU A 264 21.83 7.48 -17.56
N LEU A 265 21.01 8.49 -17.20
CA LEU A 265 21.22 9.88 -17.66
C LEU A 265 22.61 10.40 -17.28
N LYS A 266 23.08 10.09 -16.07
CA LYS A 266 24.41 10.51 -15.59
C LYS A 266 25.56 9.81 -16.34
N LYS A 267 25.39 8.56 -16.77
CA LYS A 267 26.42 7.83 -17.52
C LYS A 267 26.62 8.45 -18.91
N GLU A 268 25.53 8.86 -19.54
CA GLU A 268 25.55 9.47 -20.86
C GLU A 268 26.29 10.82 -20.87
N GLU A 269 26.43 11.53 -19.74
CA GLU A 269 27.17 12.82 -19.68
C GLU A 269 28.70 12.70 -19.79
N LYS A 270 29.26 11.49 -19.66
CA LYS A 270 30.70 11.24 -19.76
C LYS A 270 31.13 10.93 -21.18
#